data_AF-A0AAW0V8S9-F1
#
_entry.id   AF-A0AAW0V8S9-F1
#
_cell.length_a   1.000
_cell.length_b   1.000
_cell.length_c   1.000
_cell.angle_alpha   90.00
_cell.angle_beta   90.00
_cell.angle_gamma   90.00
#
_symmetry.space_group_name_H-M   'P 1'
#
loop_
_entity.id
_entity.type
_entity.pdbx_description
1 polymer ?
#
loop_
_entity_poly.entity_id
_entity_poly.type
_entity_poly.pdbx_seq_one_letter_code
_entity_poly.pdbx_strand_id
1 'polypeptide(L)'
;MIHLDGSNGLDFASHDVERLPIRRVLHKSGTLKESVIHLNELRDSSNESALLRVKHVAVDLTRDIVGTRPGTVPGSRIVAKLAHETPLKSSLSTILPSEKLFVFPVSACWIQSPHDPCTNCLKLLNNDFDAYKSHTSFPCLRDLTYGFTLDGGLQDYIRVPRPHSSLIKIPPSVSVHDCCFLLDIALPFYSFCKDNLLRMLQQDPQARVLVILNDSAREANDCLLVINHLDLEHLFVTFVDMDKLRKNPSLVSGVYANEFHHVLVFAPGSDAVEAALAVSVHTKLASTKSRYSIALFGANADLKLDASKIPEDKTVYRVKLSYKDKFLMEELIDTLAGFNASTSTKKPLRSMSMGTLSSSDSIPSSELISTSENEEVTKKKLRFKKETEVVAPPKSSRTHISWLYCDDDYKLCTGEDGGCLPSRCQSTSDINRSLRRKVQTRRVFYTHRPSCHVKKNVFIFASDQ
;
A
#
# COMPACT_ATOMS: atom_id res chain seq x y z
N MET A 1 53.94 -17.36 -25.74
CA MET A 1 53.02 -16.93 -26.81
C MET A 1 51.97 -18.04 -26.94
N ILE A 2 50.90 -17.93 -26.16
CA ILE A 2 49.69 -18.74 -26.22
C ILE A 2 48.57 -17.71 -26.11
N HIS A 3 47.74 -17.61 -27.15
CA HIS A 3 46.53 -16.81 -27.17
C HIS A 3 45.49 -17.42 -26.22
N LEU A 4 44.96 -16.62 -25.30
CA LEU A 4 43.70 -16.90 -24.63
C LEU A 4 42.73 -15.79 -25.02
N ASP A 5 41.79 -16.17 -25.89
CA ASP A 5 40.68 -15.34 -26.34
C ASP A 5 39.64 -15.14 -25.23
N GLY A 6 39.21 -13.89 -25.09
CA GLY A 6 37.79 -13.51 -25.03
C GLY A 6 36.94 -14.12 -23.93
N SER A 7 37.14 -13.70 -22.69
CA SER A 7 36.04 -13.64 -21.71
C SER A 7 35.55 -12.20 -21.62
N ASN A 8 34.26 -12.01 -21.95
CA ASN A 8 33.52 -10.77 -21.73
C ASN A 8 33.49 -10.48 -20.23
N GLY A 9 34.52 -9.80 -19.74
CA GLY A 9 34.53 -9.17 -18.44
C GLY A 9 33.48 -8.06 -18.43
N LEU A 10 32.68 -8.02 -17.36
CA LEU A 10 31.96 -6.81 -16.99
C LEU A 10 32.98 -5.67 -16.89
N ASP A 11 33.03 -4.80 -17.89
CA ASP A 11 33.76 -3.54 -17.84
C ASP A 11 33.07 -2.65 -16.78
N PHE A 12 33.47 -2.84 -15.52
CA PHE A 12 33.32 -1.81 -14.52
C PHE A 12 34.26 -0.68 -14.94
N ALA A 13 33.69 0.34 -15.60
CA ALA A 13 34.40 1.55 -15.95
C ALA A 13 35.22 2.03 -14.75
N SER A 14 36.53 2.11 -14.96
CA SER A 14 37.53 2.52 -13.99
C SER A 14 37.32 3.99 -13.62
N HIS A 15 36.58 4.26 -12.55
CA HIS A 15 36.75 5.36 -11.59
C HIS A 15 35.68 5.19 -10.51
N ASP A 16 36.10 5.39 -9.25
CA ASP A 16 35.30 5.29 -8.01
C ASP A 16 35.32 3.92 -7.30
N VAL A 17 35.93 3.89 -6.11
CA VAL A 17 35.77 2.77 -5.17
C VAL A 17 34.36 2.89 -4.59
N GLU A 18 33.37 2.25 -5.23
CA GLU A 18 32.04 2.09 -4.68
C GLU A 18 32.14 1.34 -3.33
N ARG A 19 31.46 1.83 -2.29
CA ARG A 19 31.30 1.05 -1.06
C ARG A 19 30.68 -0.30 -1.44
N LEU A 20 31.14 -1.37 -0.80
CA LEU A 20 30.58 -2.71 -1.02
C LEU A 20 29.05 -2.65 -0.82
N PRO A 21 28.27 -3.28 -1.72
CA PRO A 21 26.82 -3.25 -1.61
C PRO A 21 26.39 -3.89 -0.30
N ILE A 22 25.40 -3.31 0.36
CA ILE A 22 24.95 -3.75 1.67
C ILE A 22 23.47 -4.14 1.70
N ARG A 23 23.11 -4.89 2.72
CA ARG A 23 21.73 -5.16 3.14
C ARG A 23 21.56 -4.92 4.63
N ARG A 24 20.37 -4.48 5.05
CA ARG A 24 20.03 -4.20 6.46
C ARG A 24 19.13 -5.31 6.98
N VAL A 25 19.75 -6.29 7.62
CA VAL A 25 19.07 -7.50 8.11
C VAL A 25 18.47 -7.26 9.49
N LEU A 26 17.23 -7.69 9.71
CA LEU A 26 16.61 -7.65 11.02
C LEU A 26 17.22 -8.72 11.94
N HIS A 27 17.86 -8.27 13.01
CA HIS A 27 18.41 -9.16 14.03
C HIS A 27 17.33 -9.61 15.02
N LYS A 28 17.57 -10.72 15.74
CA LYS A 28 16.66 -11.25 16.79
C LYS A 28 16.34 -10.23 17.89
N SER A 29 17.19 -9.22 18.08
CA SER A 29 16.99 -8.11 19.02
C SER A 29 15.96 -7.06 18.55
N GLY A 30 15.38 -7.21 17.36
CA GLY A 30 14.49 -6.21 16.76
C GLY A 30 15.22 -5.00 16.18
N THR A 31 16.54 -5.08 16.00
CA THR A 31 17.35 -4.01 15.41
C THR A 31 17.94 -4.45 14.07
N LEU A 32 18.08 -3.52 13.15
CA LEU A 32 18.75 -3.71 11.87
C LEU A 32 20.27 -3.75 12.05
N LYS A 33 20.92 -4.69 11.37
CA LYS A 33 22.38 -4.78 11.22
C LYS A 33 22.74 -4.73 9.74
N GLU A 34 23.78 -3.99 9.41
CA GLU A 34 24.31 -3.96 8.04
C GLU A 34 25.18 -5.20 7.81
N SER A 35 25.02 -5.82 6.64
CA SER A 35 25.91 -6.86 6.12
C SER A 35 26.20 -6.61 4.65
N VAL A 36 27.36 -7.06 4.18
CA VAL A 36 27.76 -6.93 2.78
C VAL A 36 27.01 -7.97 1.92
N ILE A 37 26.63 -7.57 0.71
CA ILE A 37 26.16 -8.48 -0.34
C ILE A 37 27.39 -9.02 -1.06
N HIS A 38 27.58 -10.34 -1.03
CA HIS A 38 28.74 -10.95 -1.68
C HIS A 38 28.63 -10.82 -3.21
N LEU A 39 29.74 -10.57 -3.89
CA LEU A 39 29.77 -10.41 -5.36
C LEU A 39 29.19 -11.62 -6.10
N ASN A 40 29.35 -12.83 -5.56
CA ASN A 40 28.76 -14.05 -6.13
C ASN A 40 27.22 -14.01 -6.15
N GLU A 41 26.59 -13.32 -5.19
CA GLU A 41 25.13 -13.13 -5.17
C GLU A 41 24.65 -12.11 -6.21
N LEU A 42 25.55 -11.26 -6.70
CA LEU A 42 25.29 -10.26 -7.74
C LEU A 42 25.60 -10.76 -9.16
N ARG A 43 26.13 -11.97 -9.31
CA ARG A 43 26.34 -12.56 -10.64
C ARG A 43 25.01 -13.03 -11.20
N ASP A 44 24.65 -12.56 -12.39
CA ASP A 44 23.51 -13.09 -13.12
C ASP A 44 23.71 -14.60 -13.34
N SER A 45 22.79 -15.41 -12.79
CA SER A 45 22.93 -16.87 -12.82
C SER A 45 21.86 -17.55 -13.67
N SER A 46 20.83 -16.85 -14.16
CA SER A 46 19.83 -17.42 -15.05
C SER A 46 18.93 -16.35 -15.71
N ASN A 47 18.40 -16.67 -16.89
CA ASN A 47 17.33 -15.89 -17.54
C ASN A 47 16.00 -15.93 -16.77
N GLU A 48 15.90 -16.75 -15.71
CA GLU A 48 14.68 -16.92 -14.91
C GLU A 48 14.58 -15.91 -13.76
N SER A 49 15.62 -15.13 -13.52
CA SER A 49 15.64 -14.09 -12.48
C SER A 49 16.25 -12.79 -13.00
N ALA A 50 15.88 -11.68 -12.38
CA ALA A 50 16.45 -10.37 -12.66
C ALA A 50 17.17 -9.84 -11.42
N LEU A 51 18.41 -9.39 -11.59
CA LEU A 51 19.06 -8.56 -10.59
C LEU A 51 18.60 -7.11 -10.74
N LEU A 52 18.06 -6.55 -9.67
CA LEU A 52 17.55 -5.19 -9.61
C LEU A 52 18.38 -4.34 -8.66
N ARG A 53 18.70 -3.11 -9.06
CA ARG A 53 19.25 -2.10 -8.16
C ARG A 53 18.11 -1.34 -7.50
N VAL A 54 18.00 -1.45 -6.19
CA VAL A 54 16.96 -0.76 -5.42
C VAL A 54 17.23 0.74 -5.45
N LYS A 55 16.21 1.53 -5.79
CA LYS A 55 16.28 2.99 -5.85
C LYS A 55 15.50 3.63 -4.73
N HIS A 56 14.33 3.06 -4.42
CA HIS A 56 13.49 3.55 -3.34
C HIS A 56 12.86 2.40 -2.56
N VAL A 57 12.62 2.67 -1.28
CA VAL A 57 11.92 1.76 -0.38
C VAL A 57 11.00 2.58 0.49
N ALA A 58 9.72 2.25 0.48
CA ALA A 58 8.79 2.82 1.44
C ALA A 58 8.57 1.84 2.60
N VAL A 59 8.64 2.35 3.83
CA VAL A 59 8.53 1.58 5.06
C VAL A 59 7.54 2.25 5.98
N ASP A 60 6.61 1.46 6.50
CA ASP A 60 5.86 1.75 7.70
C ASP A 60 6.62 1.12 8.87
N LEU A 61 7.29 1.95 9.67
CA LEU A 61 8.15 1.49 10.76
C LEU A 61 7.40 0.70 11.84
N THR A 62 6.08 0.88 11.94
CA THR A 62 5.25 0.18 12.92
C THR A 62 4.76 -1.17 12.42
N ARG A 63 4.62 -1.33 11.11
CA ARG A 63 4.01 -2.53 10.51
C ARG A 63 5.01 -3.41 9.78
N ASP A 64 5.94 -2.83 9.03
CA ASP A 64 6.79 -3.60 8.11
C ASP A 64 8.07 -4.13 8.75
N ILE A 65 8.27 -3.85 10.03
CA ILE A 65 9.38 -4.38 10.83
C ILE A 65 8.83 -5.29 11.93
N VAL A 66 7.65 -4.95 12.46
CA VAL A 66 6.91 -5.76 13.43
C VAL A 66 6.21 -6.91 12.69
N GLY A 67 6.88 -8.06 12.62
CA GLY A 67 6.37 -9.26 11.92
C GLY A 67 7.36 -9.85 10.93
N THR A 68 8.40 -9.10 10.56
CA THR A 68 9.51 -9.63 9.75
C THR A 68 10.27 -10.69 10.53
N ARG A 69 10.59 -11.79 9.87
CA ARG A 69 11.37 -12.88 10.48
C ARG A 69 12.80 -12.41 10.75
N PRO A 70 13.38 -12.72 11.93
CA PRO A 70 14.80 -12.47 12.17
C PRO A 70 15.65 -13.16 11.10
N GLY A 71 16.65 -12.44 10.58
CA GLY A 71 17.48 -12.88 9.47
C GLY A 71 16.99 -12.41 8.09
N THR A 72 15.84 -11.74 8.01
CA THR A 72 15.29 -11.18 6.76
C THR A 72 15.56 -9.67 6.66
N VAL A 73 15.73 -9.17 5.44
CA VAL A 73 15.80 -7.73 5.14
C VAL A 73 14.38 -7.13 5.10
N PRO A 74 14.02 -6.11 5.90
CA PRO A 74 12.67 -5.51 5.83
C PRO A 74 12.45 -4.59 4.62
N GLY A 75 11.21 -4.12 4.49
CA GLY A 75 10.79 -3.12 3.48
C GLY A 75 10.14 -3.76 2.25
N SER A 76 8.83 -3.94 2.27
CA SER A 76 8.08 -4.66 1.23
C SER A 76 7.77 -3.82 -0.01
N ARG A 77 7.89 -2.49 0.07
CA ARG A 77 7.51 -1.56 -1.01
C ARG A 77 8.74 -1.10 -1.77
N ILE A 78 9.12 -1.85 -2.79
CA ILE A 78 10.42 -1.74 -3.44
C ILE A 78 10.26 -1.13 -4.83
N VAL A 79 10.93 -0.02 -5.10
CA VAL A 79 11.09 0.54 -6.45
C VAL A 79 12.54 0.39 -6.87
N ALA A 80 12.74 -0.26 -8.01
CA ALA A 80 14.06 -0.61 -8.51
C ALA A 80 14.18 -0.40 -10.02
N LYS A 81 15.40 -0.58 -10.52
CA LYS A 81 15.73 -0.64 -11.96
C LYS A 81 16.54 -1.90 -12.23
N LEU A 82 16.60 -2.35 -13.48
CA LEU A 82 17.54 -3.42 -13.84
C LEU A 82 18.96 -2.99 -13.45
N ALA A 83 19.72 -3.90 -12.83
CA ALA A 83 21.12 -3.66 -12.50
C ALA A 83 21.99 -3.62 -13.77
N HIS A 84 21.62 -4.41 -14.78
CA HIS A 84 22.32 -4.52 -16.05
C HIS A 84 21.69 -3.64 -17.13
N GLU A 85 22.50 -3.20 -18.10
CA GLU A 85 22.06 -2.40 -19.24
C GLU A 85 21.36 -3.20 -20.34
N THR A 86 21.25 -4.52 -20.16
CA THR A 86 20.57 -5.42 -21.09
C THR A 86 19.06 -5.47 -20.80
N PRO A 87 18.20 -5.25 -21.81
CA PRO A 87 16.76 -5.46 -21.66
C PRO A 87 16.40 -6.92 -21.37
N LEU A 88 15.42 -7.13 -20.50
CA LEU A 88 14.82 -8.45 -20.29
C LEU A 88 13.67 -8.64 -21.27
N LYS A 89 13.75 -9.67 -22.11
CA LYS A 89 12.75 -9.99 -23.12
C LYS A 89 11.96 -11.22 -22.71
N SER A 90 10.63 -11.14 -22.79
CA SER A 90 9.73 -12.30 -22.82
C SER A 90 8.91 -12.29 -24.10
N SER A 91 8.15 -13.36 -24.33
CA SER A 91 7.18 -13.44 -25.42
C SER A 91 6.10 -12.34 -25.36
N LEU A 92 5.78 -11.83 -24.16
CA LEU A 92 4.66 -10.91 -23.94
C LEU A 92 5.10 -9.45 -23.75
N SER A 93 6.30 -9.20 -23.23
CA SER A 93 6.76 -7.85 -22.93
C SER A 93 8.29 -7.76 -22.84
N THR A 94 8.82 -6.56 -23.08
CA THR A 94 10.24 -6.22 -22.86
C THR A 94 10.35 -5.25 -21.69
N ILE A 95 11.24 -5.51 -20.74
CA ILE A 95 11.58 -4.60 -19.63
C ILE A 95 12.90 -3.92 -19.96
N LEU A 96 12.91 -2.59 -19.96
CA LEU A 96 14.09 -1.79 -20.29
C LEU A 96 14.83 -1.35 -19.00
N PRO A 97 16.17 -1.20 -19.03
CA PRO A 97 16.93 -0.77 -17.86
C PRO A 97 16.56 0.63 -17.33
N SER A 98 16.02 1.49 -18.19
CA SER A 98 15.61 2.85 -17.82
C SER A 98 14.28 2.88 -17.05
N GLU A 99 13.47 1.83 -17.15
CA GLU A 99 12.13 1.76 -16.56
C GLU A 99 12.18 1.71 -15.03
N LYS A 100 11.20 2.34 -14.40
CA LYS A 100 10.98 2.22 -12.96
C LYS A 100 10.11 1.00 -12.73
N LEU A 101 10.57 0.07 -11.89
CA LEU A 101 9.91 -1.20 -11.65
C LEU A 101 9.53 -1.28 -10.18
N PHE A 102 8.26 -1.61 -9.92
CA PHE A 102 7.77 -1.93 -8.60
C PHE A 102 7.83 -3.45 -8.39
N VAL A 103 8.42 -3.91 -7.30
CA VAL A 103 8.36 -5.33 -6.91
C VAL A 103 7.07 -5.55 -6.13
N PHE A 104 6.15 -6.35 -6.66
CA PHE A 104 4.92 -6.63 -5.95
C PHE A 104 5.21 -7.46 -4.69
N PRO A 105 4.75 -7.06 -3.50
CA PRO A 105 5.26 -7.59 -2.23
C PRO A 105 4.85 -9.04 -1.97
N VAL A 106 3.66 -9.47 -2.40
CA VAL A 106 3.14 -10.82 -2.13
C VAL A 106 3.39 -11.71 -3.32
N SER A 107 4.23 -12.72 -3.15
CA SER A 107 4.63 -13.66 -4.19
C SER A 107 3.89 -14.99 -4.04
N ALA A 108 4.04 -15.85 -5.06
CA ALA A 108 3.56 -17.23 -5.03
C ALA A 108 4.72 -18.22 -5.16
N CYS A 109 4.50 -19.47 -4.72
CA CYS A 109 5.53 -20.50 -4.77
C CYS A 109 5.88 -20.92 -6.20
N TRP A 110 4.96 -20.82 -7.15
CA TRP A 110 5.28 -21.07 -8.56
C TRP A 110 6.26 -20.04 -9.14
N ILE A 111 6.38 -18.86 -8.51
CA ILE A 111 7.37 -17.83 -8.84
C ILE A 111 8.71 -18.15 -8.17
N GLN A 112 8.70 -18.33 -6.84
CA GLN A 112 9.91 -18.43 -6.02
C GLN A 112 10.56 -19.82 -6.04
N SER A 113 9.78 -20.87 -6.30
CA SER A 113 10.20 -22.27 -6.23
C SER A 113 9.42 -23.10 -7.27
N PRO A 114 9.66 -22.87 -8.57
CA PRO A 114 8.86 -23.48 -9.64
C PRO A 114 8.90 -25.01 -9.67
N HIS A 115 9.95 -25.62 -9.10
CA HIS A 115 10.09 -27.08 -8.99
C HIS A 115 9.31 -27.69 -7.82
N ASP A 116 8.80 -26.87 -6.91
CA ASP A 116 8.06 -27.30 -5.72
C ASP A 116 6.82 -26.39 -5.50
N PRO A 117 5.84 -26.41 -6.42
CA PRO A 117 4.59 -25.66 -6.26
C PRO A 117 3.65 -26.35 -5.27
N CYS A 118 2.92 -25.56 -4.48
CA CYS A 118 1.82 -26.07 -3.66
C CYS A 118 0.64 -26.54 -4.52
N THR A 119 -0.28 -27.31 -3.92
CA THR A 119 -1.45 -27.88 -4.61
C THR A 119 -2.32 -26.85 -5.33
N ASN A 120 -2.53 -25.66 -4.74
CA ASN A 120 -3.29 -24.59 -5.40
C ASN A 120 -2.54 -24.01 -6.59
N CYS A 121 -1.22 -23.84 -6.50
CA CYS A 121 -0.42 -23.36 -7.62
C CYS A 121 -0.33 -24.39 -8.75
N LEU A 122 -0.31 -25.69 -8.44
CA LEU A 122 -0.44 -26.75 -9.45
C LEU A 122 -1.78 -26.69 -10.19
N LYS A 123 -2.88 -26.44 -9.46
CA LYS A 123 -4.21 -26.24 -10.09
C LYS A 123 -4.22 -24.99 -10.97
N LEU A 124 -3.66 -23.89 -10.47
CA LEU A 124 -3.59 -22.62 -11.19
C LEU A 124 -2.85 -22.75 -12.53
N LEU A 125 -1.76 -23.51 -12.59
CA LEU A 125 -0.99 -23.77 -13.81
C LEU A 125 -1.80 -24.48 -14.92
N ASN A 126 -2.92 -25.13 -14.56
CA ASN A 126 -3.82 -25.79 -15.50
C ASN A 126 -5.11 -24.98 -15.77
N ASN A 127 -5.18 -23.72 -15.31
CA ASN A 127 -6.30 -22.80 -15.52
C ASN A 127 -5.85 -21.56 -16.32
N ASP A 128 -6.77 -20.63 -16.54
CA ASP A 128 -6.44 -19.30 -17.08
C ASP A 128 -5.52 -18.56 -16.10
N PHE A 129 -4.23 -18.62 -16.37
CA PHE A 129 -3.16 -18.15 -15.49
C PHE A 129 -3.08 -16.62 -15.39
N ASP A 130 -3.62 -15.92 -16.39
CA ASP A 130 -3.58 -14.46 -16.48
C ASP A 130 -4.84 -13.81 -15.91
N ALA A 131 -5.86 -14.60 -15.53
CA ALA A 131 -7.10 -14.10 -14.96
C ALA A 131 -7.05 -13.94 -13.44
N TYR A 132 -7.40 -12.74 -12.96
CA TYR A 132 -7.61 -12.42 -11.54
C TYR A 132 -8.42 -13.50 -10.80
N LYS A 133 -9.55 -13.93 -11.38
CA LYS A 133 -10.46 -14.92 -10.78
C LYS A 133 -9.78 -16.27 -10.49
N SER A 134 -8.88 -16.72 -11.35
CA SER A 134 -8.15 -17.98 -11.15
C SER A 134 -7.26 -17.92 -9.91
N HIS A 135 -6.58 -16.80 -9.69
CA HIS A 135 -5.76 -16.57 -8.50
C HIS A 135 -6.60 -16.39 -7.23
N THR A 136 -7.83 -15.84 -7.35
CA THR A 136 -8.80 -15.80 -6.25
C THR A 136 -9.29 -17.20 -5.87
N SER A 137 -9.57 -18.07 -6.85
CA SER A 137 -10.06 -19.43 -6.62
C SER A 137 -8.98 -20.39 -6.10
N PHE A 138 -7.72 -20.18 -6.50
CA PHE A 138 -6.59 -21.03 -6.12
C PHE A 138 -5.44 -20.21 -5.52
N PRO A 139 -5.65 -19.54 -4.37
CA PRO A 139 -4.61 -18.72 -3.75
C PRO A 139 -3.43 -19.59 -3.33
N CYS A 140 -2.21 -19.07 -3.46
CA CYS A 140 -1.01 -19.79 -3.02
C CYS A 140 -1.11 -20.11 -1.52
N LEU A 141 -0.72 -21.33 -1.14
CA LEU A 141 -0.76 -21.79 0.25
C LEU A 141 0.50 -21.42 1.05
N ARG A 142 1.52 -20.87 0.40
CA ARG A 142 2.76 -20.44 1.08
C ARG A 142 2.69 -18.95 1.40
N ASP A 143 3.18 -18.60 2.58
CA ASP A 143 3.33 -17.20 3.02
C ASP A 143 4.66 -16.64 2.51
N LEU A 144 4.64 -16.08 1.29
CA LEU A 144 5.80 -15.56 0.58
C LEU A 144 5.64 -14.06 0.36
N THR A 145 6.20 -13.26 1.25
CA THR A 145 6.06 -11.80 1.23
C THR A 145 7.43 -11.13 1.39
N TYR A 146 7.81 -10.31 0.41
CA TYR A 146 9.02 -9.49 0.45
C TYR A 146 9.00 -8.54 1.65
N GLY A 147 10.12 -8.46 2.36
CA GLY A 147 10.23 -7.69 3.61
C GLY A 147 9.76 -8.43 4.86
N PHE A 148 9.20 -9.63 4.75
CA PHE A 148 8.67 -10.40 5.88
C PHE A 148 9.20 -11.82 5.94
N THR A 149 8.95 -12.62 4.89
CA THR A 149 9.42 -14.00 4.75
C THR A 149 10.44 -14.16 3.63
N LEU A 150 10.54 -13.16 2.74
CA LEU A 150 11.58 -12.98 1.73
C LEU A 150 12.32 -11.65 1.97
N ASP A 151 13.56 -11.54 1.52
CA ASP A 151 14.35 -10.32 1.68
C ASP A 151 13.78 -9.12 0.91
N GLY A 152 13.48 -8.05 1.62
CA GLY A 152 12.85 -6.82 1.12
C GLY A 152 13.82 -5.78 0.56
N GLY A 153 13.43 -4.52 0.61
CA GLY A 153 14.08 -3.41 -0.11
C GLY A 153 15.16 -2.67 0.65
N LEU A 154 15.33 -2.84 1.96
CA LEU A 154 16.37 -2.16 2.75
C LEU A 154 17.80 -2.70 2.47
N GLN A 155 18.12 -2.88 1.19
CA GLN A 155 19.36 -3.36 0.62
C GLN A 155 19.60 -2.70 -0.73
N ASP A 156 20.84 -2.72 -1.22
CA ASP A 156 21.21 -2.01 -2.45
C ASP A 156 20.77 -2.74 -3.72
N TYR A 157 20.76 -4.08 -3.68
CA TYR A 157 20.35 -4.95 -4.77
C TYR A 157 19.39 -6.02 -4.29
N ILE A 158 18.45 -6.42 -5.14
CA ILE A 158 17.53 -7.52 -4.89
C ILE A 158 17.40 -8.36 -6.15
N ARG A 159 17.40 -9.68 -5.97
CA ARG A 159 17.13 -10.63 -7.05
C ARG A 159 15.66 -11.02 -7.04
N VAL A 160 15.00 -10.90 -8.19
CA VAL A 160 13.58 -11.21 -8.34
C VAL A 160 13.39 -12.32 -9.37
N PRO A 161 12.86 -13.49 -8.98
CA PRO A 161 12.52 -14.54 -9.93
C PRO A 161 11.29 -14.19 -10.76
N ARG A 162 11.23 -14.74 -11.99
CA ARG A 162 10.18 -14.52 -12.99
C ARG A 162 9.76 -13.04 -13.07
N PRO A 163 10.65 -12.14 -13.52
CA PRO A 163 10.45 -10.70 -13.44
C PRO A 163 9.13 -10.22 -14.07
N HIS A 164 8.67 -10.82 -15.17
CA HIS A 164 7.39 -10.46 -15.81
C HIS A 164 6.16 -10.79 -14.95
N SER A 165 6.27 -11.75 -14.02
CA SER A 165 5.22 -12.10 -13.06
C SER A 165 5.36 -11.36 -11.74
N SER A 166 6.55 -10.90 -11.38
CA SER A 166 6.84 -10.30 -10.07
C SER A 166 6.88 -8.77 -10.10
N LEU A 167 7.11 -8.18 -11.27
CA LEU A 167 7.34 -6.75 -11.43
C LEU A 167 6.15 -6.07 -12.09
N ILE A 168 5.88 -4.85 -11.64
CA ILE A 168 4.92 -3.92 -12.25
C ILE A 168 5.70 -2.73 -12.79
N LYS A 169 5.44 -2.35 -14.04
CA LYS A 169 6.03 -1.13 -14.61
C LYS A 169 5.34 0.09 -14.04
N ILE A 170 6.11 1.08 -13.58
CA ILE A 170 5.57 2.34 -13.09
C ILE A 170 5.56 3.35 -14.26
N PRO A 171 4.38 3.80 -14.72
CA PRO A 171 4.29 4.80 -15.78
C PRO A 171 5.05 6.08 -15.41
N PRO A 172 5.68 6.77 -16.37
CA PRO A 172 6.43 8.01 -16.10
C PRO A 172 5.61 9.11 -15.42
N SER A 173 4.29 9.14 -15.68
CA SER A 173 3.34 10.10 -15.10
C SER A 173 2.95 9.79 -13.65
N VAL A 174 3.27 8.62 -13.12
CA VAL A 174 2.91 8.20 -11.75
C VAL A 174 4.06 8.46 -10.79
N SER A 175 3.75 9.08 -9.65
CA SER A 175 4.70 9.28 -8.55
C SER A 175 5.12 7.94 -7.97
N VAL A 176 6.43 7.77 -7.71
CA VAL A 176 6.94 6.57 -7.02
C VAL A 176 6.40 6.46 -5.59
N HIS A 177 6.04 7.58 -4.95
CA HIS A 177 5.40 7.59 -3.63
C HIS A 177 4.01 6.96 -3.71
N ASP A 178 3.18 7.40 -4.66
CA ASP A 178 1.83 6.87 -4.83
C ASP A 178 1.88 5.36 -5.09
N CYS A 179 2.73 4.91 -6.02
CA CYS A 179 2.91 3.49 -6.29
C CYS A 179 3.28 2.69 -5.03
N CYS A 180 4.13 3.22 -4.15
CA CYS A 180 4.43 2.56 -2.89
C CYS A 180 3.20 2.51 -1.98
N PHE A 181 2.58 3.65 -1.68
CA PHE A 181 1.56 3.73 -0.64
C PHE A 181 0.19 3.19 -1.03
N LEU A 182 -0.06 2.86 -2.29
CA LEU A 182 -1.25 2.12 -2.73
C LEU A 182 -1.49 0.84 -1.90
N LEU A 183 -0.42 0.17 -1.44
CA LEU A 183 -0.52 -1.05 -0.65
C LEU A 183 -1.13 -0.88 0.74
N ASP A 184 -1.22 0.35 1.25
CA ASP A 184 -1.59 0.58 2.65
C ASP A 184 -3.11 0.58 2.84
N ILE A 185 -3.84 1.27 1.96
CA ILE A 185 -5.30 1.42 2.05
C ILE A 185 -5.96 1.18 0.70
N ALA A 186 -5.52 1.85 -0.36
CA ALA A 186 -6.19 1.81 -1.66
C ALA A 186 -6.30 0.39 -2.24
N LEU A 187 -5.21 -0.37 -2.30
CA LEU A 187 -5.22 -1.73 -2.84
C LEU A 187 -6.02 -2.71 -1.96
N PRO A 188 -5.82 -2.79 -0.63
CA PRO A 188 -6.66 -3.63 0.22
C PRO A 188 -8.16 -3.26 0.14
N PHE A 189 -8.48 -1.96 0.08
CA PHE A 189 -9.86 -1.50 -0.10
C PHE A 189 -10.42 -1.96 -1.45
N TYR A 190 -9.66 -1.78 -2.52
CA TYR A 190 -10.06 -2.18 -3.87
C TYR A 190 -10.30 -3.69 -3.99
N SER A 191 -9.40 -4.47 -3.40
CA SER A 191 -9.51 -5.92 -3.28
C SER A 191 -10.81 -6.34 -2.58
N PHE A 192 -11.10 -5.75 -1.42
CA PHE A 192 -12.34 -6.02 -0.69
C PHE A 192 -13.58 -5.60 -1.48
N CYS A 193 -13.52 -4.47 -2.19
CA CYS A 193 -14.61 -4.02 -3.04
C CYS A 193 -14.96 -5.04 -4.13
N LYS A 194 -13.95 -5.49 -4.88
CA LYS A 194 -14.10 -6.45 -5.97
C LYS A 194 -14.61 -7.81 -5.48
N ASP A 195 -14.09 -8.30 -4.36
CA ASP A 195 -14.41 -9.64 -3.88
C ASP A 195 -15.74 -9.70 -3.11
N ASN A 196 -16.13 -8.61 -2.45
CA ASN A 196 -17.23 -8.64 -1.47
C ASN A 196 -18.19 -7.46 -1.60
N LEU A 197 -17.70 -6.23 -1.42
CA LEU A 197 -18.56 -5.06 -1.17
C LEU A 197 -19.51 -4.79 -2.34
N LEU A 198 -19.03 -4.83 -3.58
CA LEU A 198 -19.86 -4.55 -4.76
C LEU A 198 -21.08 -5.46 -4.83
N ARG A 199 -20.90 -6.75 -4.54
CA ARG A 199 -22.01 -7.72 -4.51
C ARG A 199 -22.99 -7.43 -3.38
N MET A 200 -22.50 -6.99 -2.21
CA MET A 200 -23.36 -6.62 -1.08
C MET A 200 -24.20 -5.38 -1.40
N LEU A 201 -23.58 -4.35 -2.00
CA LEU A 201 -24.25 -3.12 -2.37
C LEU A 201 -25.25 -3.30 -3.52
N GLN A 202 -25.03 -4.27 -4.42
CA GLN A 202 -26.04 -4.65 -5.41
C GLN A 202 -27.29 -5.27 -4.77
N GLN A 203 -27.14 -5.94 -3.62
CA GLN A 203 -28.25 -6.52 -2.87
C GLN A 203 -28.98 -5.49 -2.01
N ASP A 204 -28.25 -4.50 -1.50
CA ASP A 204 -28.79 -3.39 -0.72
C ASP A 204 -28.14 -2.05 -1.11
N PRO A 205 -28.67 -1.36 -2.14
CA PRO A 205 -28.09 -0.10 -2.62
C PRO A 205 -28.18 1.07 -1.63
N GLN A 206 -29.00 0.95 -0.58
CA GLN A 206 -29.14 1.97 0.46
C GLN A 206 -28.24 1.68 1.67
N ALA A 207 -27.44 0.61 1.62
CA ALA A 207 -26.52 0.25 2.67
C ALA A 207 -25.49 1.37 2.91
N ARG A 208 -25.36 1.76 4.18
CA ARG A 208 -24.40 2.78 4.63
C ARG A 208 -23.07 2.13 4.95
N VAL A 209 -21.99 2.73 4.45
CA VAL A 209 -20.62 2.26 4.64
C VAL A 209 -19.86 3.26 5.52
N LEU A 210 -19.23 2.78 6.59
CA LEU A 210 -18.29 3.57 7.38
C LEU A 210 -16.87 3.08 7.13
N VAL A 211 -15.95 4.01 6.92
CA VAL A 211 -14.51 3.74 6.83
C VAL A 211 -13.81 4.41 8.01
N ILE A 212 -13.20 3.60 8.86
CA ILE A 212 -12.43 4.04 10.03
C ILE A 212 -10.95 4.06 9.67
N LEU A 213 -10.40 5.26 9.58
CA LEU A 213 -9.02 5.58 9.21
C LEU A 213 -8.19 5.95 10.44
N ASN A 214 -6.86 5.91 10.33
CA ASN A 214 -6.00 6.39 11.41
C ASN A 214 -6.00 7.93 11.43
N ASP A 215 -5.87 8.55 10.25
CA ASP A 215 -5.99 10.01 10.06
C ASP A 215 -6.75 10.29 8.76
N SER A 216 -8.01 10.71 8.88
CA SER A 216 -8.91 10.88 7.75
C SER A 216 -8.46 12.03 6.83
N ALA A 217 -7.77 13.05 7.36
CA ALA A 217 -7.27 14.15 6.56
C ALA A 217 -6.11 13.74 5.65
N ARG A 218 -5.36 12.70 6.03
CA ARG A 218 -4.21 12.18 5.28
C ARG A 218 -4.56 11.01 4.37
N GLU A 219 -5.48 10.16 4.82
CA GLU A 219 -5.72 8.84 4.25
C GLU A 219 -6.99 8.74 3.40
N ALA A 220 -7.91 9.71 3.48
CA ALA A 220 -9.15 9.65 2.70
C ALA A 220 -8.91 9.58 1.18
N ASN A 221 -7.83 10.20 0.68
CA ASN A 221 -7.48 10.15 -0.74
C ASN A 221 -7.25 8.72 -1.24
N ASP A 222 -6.68 7.83 -0.42
CA ASP A 222 -6.53 6.42 -0.76
C ASP A 222 -7.89 5.76 -1.07
N CYS A 223 -8.92 6.07 -0.27
CA CYS A 223 -10.26 5.54 -0.47
C CYS A 223 -10.98 6.21 -1.64
N LEU A 224 -10.85 7.53 -1.78
CA LEU A 224 -11.50 8.29 -2.87
C LEU A 224 -10.98 7.85 -4.25
N LEU A 225 -9.70 7.49 -4.35
CA LEU A 225 -9.13 6.91 -5.57
C LEU A 225 -9.90 5.67 -6.02
N VAL A 226 -10.16 4.75 -5.08
CA VAL A 226 -10.88 3.49 -5.35
C VAL A 226 -12.35 3.75 -5.66
N ILE A 227 -12.99 4.66 -4.92
CA ILE A 227 -14.40 5.04 -5.13
C ILE A 227 -14.57 5.61 -6.53
N ASN A 228 -13.70 6.52 -6.97
CA ASN A 228 -13.74 7.05 -8.32
C ASN A 228 -13.46 5.97 -9.35
N HIS A 229 -12.45 5.11 -9.13
CA HIS A 229 -12.11 4.03 -10.06
C HIS A 229 -13.28 3.07 -10.32
N LEU A 230 -14.05 2.79 -9.28
CA LEU A 230 -15.21 1.89 -9.33
C LEU A 230 -16.55 2.60 -9.62
N ASP A 231 -16.54 3.91 -9.86
CA ASP A 231 -17.75 4.73 -10.03
C ASP A 231 -18.77 4.58 -8.88
N LEU A 232 -18.26 4.59 -7.64
CA LEU A 232 -19.03 4.42 -6.41
C LEU A 232 -19.43 5.74 -5.76
N GLU A 233 -19.42 6.84 -6.51
CA GLU A 233 -19.71 8.19 -6.01
C GLU A 233 -21.14 8.34 -5.47
N HIS A 234 -22.05 7.48 -5.91
CA HIS A 234 -23.45 7.46 -5.51
C HIS A 234 -23.69 6.79 -4.14
N LEU A 235 -22.67 6.18 -3.53
CA LEU A 235 -22.79 5.44 -2.28
C LEU A 235 -22.74 6.35 -1.04
N PHE A 236 -23.40 5.90 0.02
CA PHE A 236 -23.34 6.50 1.34
C PHE A 236 -22.07 6.05 2.10
N VAL A 237 -20.92 6.59 1.72
CA VAL A 237 -19.65 6.35 2.39
C VAL A 237 -19.33 7.48 3.37
N THR A 238 -19.09 7.15 4.63
CA THR A 238 -18.63 8.08 5.66
C THR A 238 -17.19 7.76 6.05
N PHE A 239 -16.32 8.76 6.09
CA PHE A 239 -14.97 8.65 6.63
C PHE A 239 -14.90 9.20 8.05
N VAL A 240 -14.22 8.47 8.94
CA VAL A 240 -13.93 8.94 10.29
C VAL A 240 -12.54 8.48 10.70
N ASP A 241 -11.88 9.24 11.56
CA ASP A 241 -10.63 8.82 12.20
C ASP A 241 -10.79 8.50 13.68
N MET A 242 -9.84 7.73 14.20
CA MET A 242 -9.86 7.29 15.60
C MET A 242 -9.71 8.44 16.58
N ASP A 243 -8.98 9.50 16.23
CA ASP A 243 -8.83 10.66 17.11
C ASP A 243 -10.17 11.39 17.32
N LYS A 244 -10.97 11.54 16.26
CA LYS A 244 -12.33 12.11 16.35
C LYS A 244 -13.26 11.23 17.18
N LEU A 245 -13.20 9.92 17.01
CA LEU A 245 -14.01 8.97 17.81
C LEU A 245 -13.62 9.00 19.29
N ARG A 246 -12.31 9.05 19.61
CA ARG A 246 -11.81 9.13 20.99
C ARG A 246 -12.18 10.45 21.67
N LYS A 247 -12.08 11.57 20.95
CA LYS A 247 -12.42 12.91 21.48
C LYS A 247 -13.90 13.11 21.69
N ASN A 248 -14.75 12.45 20.90
CA ASN A 248 -16.21 12.59 20.99
C ASN A 248 -16.90 11.21 21.12
N PRO A 249 -16.85 10.58 22.31
CA PRO A 249 -17.49 9.26 22.52
C PRO A 249 -19.00 9.26 22.24
N SER A 250 -19.67 10.40 22.36
CA SER A 250 -21.09 10.58 22.00
C SER A 250 -21.39 10.34 20.52
N LEU A 251 -20.40 10.45 19.64
CA LEU A 251 -20.56 10.04 18.23
C LEU A 251 -20.80 8.54 18.15
N VAL A 252 -20.05 7.73 18.92
CA VAL A 252 -20.17 6.26 18.90
C VAL A 252 -21.45 5.79 19.56
N SER A 253 -21.79 6.35 20.73
CA SER A 253 -22.95 5.91 21.52
C SER A 253 -24.29 6.55 21.11
N GLY A 254 -24.25 7.65 20.36
CA GLY A 254 -25.44 8.37 19.90
C GLY A 254 -25.55 8.41 18.39
N VAL A 255 -24.75 9.29 17.75
CA VAL A 255 -24.95 9.67 16.33
C VAL A 255 -24.72 8.51 15.36
N TYR A 256 -23.76 7.62 15.63
CA TYR A 256 -23.38 6.51 14.75
C TYR A 256 -23.85 5.15 15.27
N ALA A 257 -24.48 5.10 16.44
CA ALA A 257 -24.89 3.84 17.06
C ALA A 257 -25.88 3.10 16.15
N ASN A 258 -25.52 1.88 15.71
CA ASN A 258 -26.34 1.04 14.83
C ASN A 258 -26.72 1.66 13.47
N GLU A 259 -25.91 2.57 12.92
CA GLU A 259 -26.26 3.28 11.68
C GLU A 259 -25.66 2.66 10.42
N PHE A 260 -24.58 1.88 10.56
CA PHE A 260 -23.77 1.42 9.42
C PHE A 260 -23.91 -0.07 9.14
N HIS A 261 -24.15 -0.41 7.87
CA HIS A 261 -24.34 -1.78 7.42
C HIS A 261 -22.99 -2.47 7.23
N HIS A 262 -22.04 -1.72 6.67
CA HIS A 262 -20.69 -2.19 6.40
C HIS A 262 -19.69 -1.26 7.08
N VAL A 263 -18.79 -1.80 7.90
CA VAL A 263 -17.74 -1.02 8.57
C VAL A 263 -16.37 -1.54 8.16
N LEU A 264 -15.54 -0.67 7.59
CA LEU A 264 -14.21 -0.96 7.08
C LEU A 264 -13.16 -0.35 8.01
N VAL A 265 -12.31 -1.18 8.62
CA VAL A 265 -11.41 -0.78 9.72
C VAL A 265 -9.95 -0.84 9.29
N PHE A 266 -9.41 0.31 8.86
CA PHE A 266 -8.00 0.49 8.52
C PHE A 266 -7.17 0.97 9.71
N ALA A 267 -7.78 1.77 10.59
CA ALA A 267 -7.11 2.27 11.78
C ALA A 267 -6.61 1.11 12.67
N PRO A 268 -5.33 1.08 13.06
CA PRO A 268 -4.79 -0.02 13.85
C PRO A 268 -5.29 0.06 15.30
N GLY A 269 -5.51 -1.11 15.92
CA GLY A 269 -5.78 -1.21 17.36
C GLY A 269 -7.12 -1.86 17.69
N SER A 270 -7.23 -2.43 18.89
CA SER A 270 -8.46 -3.08 19.37
C SER A 270 -9.59 -2.08 19.58
N ASP A 271 -9.27 -0.84 19.95
CA ASP A 271 -10.24 0.24 20.13
C ASP A 271 -10.95 0.60 18.82
N ALA A 272 -10.25 0.53 17.67
CA ALA A 272 -10.87 0.70 16.36
C ALA A 272 -11.88 -0.41 16.04
N VAL A 273 -11.57 -1.65 16.41
CA VAL A 273 -12.48 -2.80 16.23
C VAL A 273 -13.69 -2.69 17.17
N GLU A 274 -13.49 -2.27 18.42
CA GLU A 274 -14.58 -2.03 19.38
C GLU A 274 -15.51 -0.91 18.90
N ALA A 275 -14.95 0.19 18.40
CA ALA A 275 -15.74 1.27 17.79
C ALA A 275 -16.54 0.76 16.59
N ALA A 276 -15.93 -0.06 15.72
CA ALA A 276 -16.61 -0.64 14.57
C ALA A 276 -17.82 -1.51 14.97
N LEU A 277 -17.66 -2.32 16.02
CA LEU A 277 -18.75 -3.13 16.56
C LEU A 277 -19.89 -2.26 17.10
N ALA A 278 -19.58 -1.17 17.82
CA ALA A 278 -20.58 -0.29 18.42
C ALA A 278 -21.40 0.52 17.40
N VAL A 279 -20.79 0.94 16.29
CA VAL A 279 -21.46 1.75 15.26
C VAL A 279 -22.18 0.91 14.20
N SER A 280 -21.83 -0.37 14.07
CA SER A 280 -22.46 -1.27 13.12
C SER A 280 -23.88 -1.66 13.54
N VAL A 281 -24.80 -1.79 12.58
CA VAL A 281 -26.20 -2.20 12.82
C VAL A 281 -26.25 -3.51 13.60
N HIS A 282 -26.94 -3.54 14.73
CA HIS A 282 -27.12 -4.74 15.54
C HIS A 282 -28.58 -5.19 15.59
N THR A 283 -28.88 -6.29 14.91
CA THR A 283 -30.21 -6.90 14.85
C THR A 283 -30.37 -8.10 15.78
N LYS A 284 -29.26 -8.71 16.25
CA LYS A 284 -29.23 -9.94 17.05
C LYS A 284 -29.87 -11.16 16.37
N LEU A 285 -30.03 -11.12 15.05
CA LEU A 285 -30.63 -12.20 14.27
C LEU A 285 -29.60 -12.79 13.32
N ALA A 286 -29.24 -14.07 13.50
CA ALA A 286 -28.27 -14.76 12.64
C ALA A 286 -28.68 -14.78 11.15
N SER A 287 -29.99 -14.70 10.85
CA SER A 287 -30.53 -14.64 9.49
C SER A 287 -30.13 -13.37 8.72
N THR A 288 -29.66 -12.33 9.40
CA THR A 288 -29.28 -11.05 8.77
C THR A 288 -27.79 -10.95 8.48
N LYS A 289 -27.01 -11.97 8.83
CA LYS A 289 -25.55 -12.01 8.74
C LYS A 289 -24.95 -11.67 7.37
N SER A 290 -25.68 -11.96 6.29
CA SER A 290 -25.26 -11.64 4.92
C SER A 290 -25.35 -10.15 4.57
N ARG A 291 -26.14 -9.37 5.33
CA ARG A 291 -26.40 -7.94 5.08
C ARG A 291 -25.45 -7.01 5.84
N TYR A 292 -24.86 -7.49 6.93
CA TYR A 292 -24.01 -6.67 7.78
C TYR A 292 -22.60 -7.22 7.85
N SER A 293 -21.60 -6.36 7.68
CA SER A 293 -20.21 -6.80 7.65
C SER A 293 -19.25 -5.84 8.34
N ILE A 294 -18.19 -6.43 8.89
CA ILE A 294 -17.04 -5.69 9.42
C ILE A 294 -15.80 -6.23 8.70
N ALA A 295 -15.10 -5.37 7.98
CA ALA A 295 -13.85 -5.73 7.30
C ALA A 295 -12.65 -5.17 8.07
N LEU A 296 -11.71 -6.05 8.40
CA LEU A 296 -10.50 -5.75 9.17
C LEU A 296 -9.30 -5.80 8.23
N PHE A 297 -8.52 -4.71 8.21
CA PHE A 297 -7.36 -4.54 7.33
C PHE A 297 -6.07 -4.40 8.13
N GLY A 298 -4.93 -4.56 7.46
CA GLY A 298 -3.60 -4.35 8.04
C GLY A 298 -3.40 -5.20 9.31
N ALA A 299 -2.87 -4.58 10.38
CA ALA A 299 -2.64 -5.25 11.66
C ALA A 299 -3.91 -5.86 12.27
N ASN A 300 -5.09 -5.33 11.94
CA ASN A 300 -6.36 -5.85 12.46
C ASN A 300 -6.78 -7.17 11.80
N ALA A 301 -6.32 -7.45 10.58
CA ALA A 301 -6.61 -8.70 9.90
C ALA A 301 -6.02 -9.92 10.67
N ASP A 302 -4.94 -9.70 11.41
CA ASP A 302 -4.24 -10.69 12.23
C ASP A 302 -4.74 -10.79 13.68
N LEU A 303 -5.55 -9.84 14.16
CA LEU A 303 -6.04 -9.83 15.53
C LEU A 303 -6.95 -11.04 15.80
N LYS A 304 -6.55 -11.93 16.71
CA LYS A 304 -7.45 -12.99 17.19
C LYS A 304 -8.54 -12.34 18.04
N LEU A 305 -9.74 -12.23 17.46
CA LEU A 305 -10.92 -11.79 18.19
C LEU A 305 -11.48 -12.98 18.95
N ASP A 306 -11.87 -12.73 20.20
CA ASP A 306 -12.62 -13.70 20.99
C ASP A 306 -13.93 -14.00 20.28
N ALA A 307 -14.22 -15.29 20.05
CA ALA A 307 -15.43 -15.73 19.36
C ALA A 307 -16.70 -15.25 20.07
N SER A 308 -16.65 -15.09 21.41
CA SER A 308 -17.76 -14.55 22.19
C SER A 308 -18.06 -13.07 21.92
N LYS A 309 -17.09 -12.33 21.36
CA LYS A 309 -17.23 -10.91 21.01
C LYS A 309 -17.67 -10.68 19.57
N ILE A 310 -17.73 -11.72 18.74
CA ILE A 310 -18.16 -11.60 17.35
C ILE A 310 -19.68 -11.71 17.29
N PRO A 311 -20.40 -10.66 16.85
CA PRO A 311 -21.85 -10.71 16.77
C PRO A 311 -22.33 -11.76 15.76
N GLU A 312 -23.29 -12.59 16.15
CA GLU A 312 -23.84 -13.65 15.29
C GLU A 312 -24.54 -13.12 14.04
N ASP A 313 -24.98 -11.86 14.09
CA ASP A 313 -25.70 -11.15 13.04
C ASP A 313 -24.77 -10.47 12.02
N LYS A 314 -23.45 -10.70 12.09
CA LYS A 314 -22.46 -10.02 11.23
C LYS A 314 -21.44 -10.97 10.63
N THR A 315 -21.01 -10.65 9.41
CA THR A 315 -19.86 -11.31 8.79
C THR A 315 -18.60 -10.50 9.01
N VAL A 316 -17.60 -11.10 9.67
CA VAL A 316 -16.28 -10.46 9.86
C VAL A 316 -15.33 -10.93 8.76
N TYR A 317 -14.85 -10.00 7.95
CA TYR A 317 -13.86 -10.24 6.90
C TYR A 317 -12.47 -9.84 7.39
N ARG A 318 -11.49 -10.72 7.19
CA ARG A 318 -10.07 -10.44 7.45
C ARG A 318 -9.38 -10.29 6.11
N VAL A 319 -9.12 -9.05 5.73
CA VAL A 319 -8.63 -8.75 4.37
C VAL A 319 -7.11 -8.72 4.40
N LYS A 320 -6.50 -9.65 3.66
CA LYS A 320 -5.06 -9.72 3.44
C LYS A 320 -4.78 -9.76 1.95
N LEU A 321 -3.75 -9.04 1.54
CA LEU A 321 -3.28 -9.08 0.17
C LEU A 321 -2.66 -10.45 -0.14
N SER A 322 -2.83 -10.87 -1.38
CA SER A 322 -2.28 -12.08 -1.97
C SER A 322 -1.77 -11.77 -3.37
N TYR A 323 -1.18 -12.74 -4.06
CA TYR A 323 -0.67 -12.53 -5.42
C TYR A 323 -1.76 -12.04 -6.40
N LYS A 324 -3.04 -12.42 -6.21
CA LYS A 324 -4.16 -11.95 -7.04
C LYS A 324 -4.27 -10.42 -7.06
N ASP A 325 -3.79 -9.75 -6.01
CA ASP A 325 -3.93 -8.30 -5.88
C ASP A 325 -2.87 -7.56 -6.72
N LYS A 326 -1.92 -8.27 -7.35
CA LYS A 326 -1.02 -7.69 -8.36
C LYS A 326 -1.80 -7.13 -9.55
N PHE A 327 -2.81 -7.86 -10.03
CA PHE A 327 -3.65 -7.42 -11.15
C PHE A 327 -4.41 -6.13 -10.80
N LEU A 328 -4.94 -6.07 -9.58
CA LEU A 328 -5.65 -4.88 -9.08
C LEU A 328 -4.70 -3.69 -8.87
N MET A 329 -3.45 -3.96 -8.48
CA MET A 329 -2.41 -2.93 -8.36
C MET A 329 -2.06 -2.32 -9.72
N GLU A 330 -1.94 -3.15 -10.77
CA GLU A 330 -1.74 -2.71 -12.15
C GLU A 330 -2.89 -1.79 -12.60
N GLU A 331 -4.14 -2.19 -12.35
CA GLU A 331 -5.31 -1.36 -12.66
C GLU A 331 -5.30 -0.01 -11.91
N LEU A 332 -4.95 0.03 -10.62
CA LEU A 332 -4.89 1.28 -9.85
C LEU A 332 -3.76 2.20 -10.34
N ILE A 333 -2.62 1.64 -10.74
CA ILE A 333 -1.51 2.41 -11.31
C ILE A 333 -1.91 3.02 -12.66
N ASP A 334 -2.60 2.27 -13.51
CA ASP A 334 -3.12 2.77 -14.79
C ASP A 334 -4.16 3.88 -14.59
N THR A 335 -5.02 3.75 -13.57
CA THR A 335 -5.98 4.79 -13.19
C THR A 335 -5.28 6.07 -12.72
N LEU A 336 -4.25 5.98 -11.88
CA LEU A 336 -3.42 7.12 -11.49
C LEU A 336 -2.73 7.77 -12.70
N ALA A 337 -2.23 6.96 -13.64
CA ALA A 337 -1.62 7.46 -14.87
C ALA A 337 -2.64 8.25 -15.71
N GLY A 338 -3.89 7.77 -15.81
CA GLY A 338 -5.01 8.46 -16.46
C GLY A 338 -5.39 9.79 -15.79
N PHE A 339 -5.44 9.84 -14.46
CA PHE A 339 -5.66 11.09 -13.73
C PHE A 339 -4.57 12.12 -13.98
N ASN A 340 -3.30 11.68 -13.96
CA ASN A 340 -2.17 12.56 -14.18
C ASN A 340 -2.05 13.02 -15.65
N ALA A 341 -2.54 12.24 -16.61
CA ALA A 341 -2.63 12.65 -18.01
C ALA A 341 -3.76 13.68 -18.23
N SER A 342 -4.94 13.46 -17.64
CA SER A 342 -6.11 14.33 -17.84
C SER A 342 -5.98 15.70 -17.17
N THR A 343 -5.27 15.81 -16.05
CA THR A 343 -4.99 17.09 -15.36
C THR A 343 -4.10 18.05 -16.17
N SER A 344 -3.38 17.56 -17.18
CA SER A 344 -2.67 18.42 -18.15
C SER A 344 -3.62 19.18 -19.10
N THR A 345 -4.86 18.69 -19.24
CA THR A 345 -5.93 19.39 -19.96
C THR A 345 -6.79 20.16 -18.97
N LYS A 346 -6.97 21.48 -19.19
CA LYS A 346 -7.59 22.44 -18.26
C LYS A 346 -9.10 22.23 -18.02
N LYS A 347 -9.55 21.03 -17.64
CA LYS A 347 -10.91 20.81 -17.14
C LYS A 347 -10.84 20.57 -15.62
N PRO A 348 -11.52 21.38 -14.80
CA PRO A 348 -11.50 21.19 -13.36
C PRO A 348 -12.16 19.85 -13.01
N LEU A 349 -11.49 19.07 -12.17
CA LEU A 349 -12.08 17.95 -11.44
C LEU A 349 -13.39 18.42 -10.81
N ARG A 350 -14.47 17.65 -11.00
CA ARG A 350 -15.74 17.93 -10.35
C ARG A 350 -15.52 17.90 -8.83
N SER A 351 -15.72 19.04 -8.19
CA SER A 351 -15.67 19.19 -6.74
C SER A 351 -16.65 18.21 -6.08
N MET A 352 -16.12 17.31 -5.26
CA MET A 352 -16.90 16.34 -4.50
C MET A 352 -17.47 17.02 -3.25
N SER A 353 -18.79 16.97 -3.08
CA SER A 353 -19.49 17.53 -1.91
C SER A 353 -19.99 16.39 -1.03
N MET A 354 -19.32 16.18 0.11
CA MET A 354 -19.70 15.19 1.13
C MET A 354 -20.81 15.76 2.05
N GLY A 355 -21.93 15.06 2.20
CA GLY A 355 -23.02 15.45 3.11
C GLY A 355 -22.88 14.82 4.50
N THR A 356 -23.11 15.60 5.56
CA THR A 356 -23.26 15.09 6.95
C THR A 356 -24.39 15.82 7.69
N LEU A 357 -25.07 15.10 8.60
CA LEU A 357 -26.26 15.50 9.34
C LEU A 357 -25.96 15.69 10.84
N SER A 358 -26.63 16.65 11.48
CA SER A 358 -27.10 16.56 12.87
C SER A 358 -28.17 17.62 13.16
N SER A 359 -29.18 17.23 13.95
CA SER A 359 -30.39 17.96 14.32
C SER A 359 -30.46 18.22 15.83
N SER A 360 -31.02 19.36 16.23
CA SER A 360 -31.87 19.46 17.43
C SER A 360 -32.81 20.68 17.39
N ASP A 361 -34.07 20.39 17.75
CA ASP A 361 -35.26 21.24 17.88
C ASP A 361 -35.12 22.37 18.92
N SER A 362 -35.89 23.48 18.95
CA SER A 362 -37.34 23.46 19.24
C SER A 362 -38.01 24.87 19.31
N ILE A 363 -39.27 24.90 18.85
CA ILE A 363 -40.49 25.54 19.43
C ILE A 363 -40.92 27.00 19.07
N PRO A 364 -42.25 27.27 18.94
CA PRO A 364 -42.85 28.21 17.97
C PRO A 364 -43.68 29.35 18.61
N SER A 365 -44.18 30.27 17.78
CA SER A 365 -45.41 31.04 18.07
C SER A 365 -46.06 31.60 16.79
N SER A 366 -47.36 31.29 16.66
CA SER A 366 -48.51 31.96 16.01
C SER A 366 -48.27 33.31 15.32
N GLU A 367 -48.95 33.71 14.23
CA GLU A 367 -50.28 33.35 13.72
C GLU A 367 -50.52 34.05 12.35
N LEU A 368 -51.49 33.52 11.58
CA LEU A 368 -52.35 34.16 10.55
C LEU A 368 -52.02 34.07 9.04
N ILE A 369 -52.73 33.12 8.41
CA ILE A 369 -53.65 33.22 7.23
C ILE A 369 -53.10 33.79 5.90
N SER A 370 -52.95 32.92 4.88
CA SER A 370 -53.88 32.82 3.73
C SER A 370 -53.41 31.83 2.64
N THR A 371 -54.28 30.84 2.41
CA THR A 371 -54.62 30.12 1.16
C THR A 371 -53.78 30.31 -0.12
N SER A 372 -53.20 29.22 -0.61
CA SER A 372 -53.50 28.67 -1.96
C SER A 372 -52.72 27.38 -2.21
N GLU A 373 -53.43 26.35 -2.64
CA GLU A 373 -52.94 25.04 -3.06
C GLU A 373 -52.01 25.15 -4.28
N ASN A 374 -50.82 24.57 -4.18
CA ASN A 374 -50.18 23.81 -5.26
C ASN A 374 -49.03 23.00 -4.65
N GLU A 375 -49.19 21.68 -4.63
CA GLU A 375 -48.13 20.73 -4.33
C GLU A 375 -47.08 20.80 -5.44
N GLU A 376 -45.97 21.47 -5.15
CA GLU A 376 -44.70 21.18 -5.78
C GLU A 376 -43.66 21.01 -4.67
N VAL A 377 -43.20 19.76 -4.49
CA VAL A 377 -42.23 19.34 -3.49
C VAL A 377 -40.88 19.98 -3.81
N THR A 378 -40.77 21.25 -3.45
CA THR A 378 -39.53 22.01 -3.43
C THR A 378 -38.68 21.48 -2.27
N LYS A 379 -37.78 20.54 -2.58
CA LYS A 379 -36.66 20.20 -1.70
C LYS A 379 -35.85 21.47 -1.46
N LYS A 380 -36.10 22.13 -0.33
CA LYS A 380 -35.34 23.28 0.16
C LYS A 380 -33.86 22.89 0.22
N LYS A 381 -33.07 23.38 -0.73
CA LYS A 381 -31.61 23.35 -0.73
C LYS A 381 -31.11 24.22 0.42
N LEU A 382 -30.86 23.60 1.57
CA LEU A 382 -30.14 24.20 2.69
C LEU A 382 -28.64 23.97 2.48
N ARG A 383 -27.91 25.09 2.42
CA ARG A 383 -26.56 25.25 1.88
C ARG A 383 -25.65 25.76 3.00
N PHE A 384 -24.73 24.93 3.50
CA PHE A 384 -23.58 25.33 4.34
C PHE A 384 -22.53 24.20 4.29
N LYS A 385 -21.23 24.37 4.56
CA LYS A 385 -20.26 25.45 4.28
C LYS A 385 -18.90 24.74 4.41
N LYS A 386 -18.20 24.60 3.28
CA LYS A 386 -16.75 24.43 3.07
C LYS A 386 -15.94 23.66 4.13
N GLU A 387 -15.68 22.37 3.89
CA GLU A 387 -14.59 21.51 4.42
C GLU A 387 -14.94 20.08 3.95
N THR A 388 -14.39 19.49 2.88
CA THR A 388 -13.01 19.30 2.45
C THR A 388 -12.96 19.37 0.92
N GLU A 389 -12.39 20.45 0.37
CA GLU A 389 -11.97 20.42 -1.04
C GLU A 389 -10.81 19.42 -1.16
N VAL A 390 -10.80 18.64 -2.25
CA VAL A 390 -9.61 17.94 -2.73
C VAL A 390 -8.43 18.88 -2.55
N VAL A 391 -7.46 18.53 -1.71
CA VAL A 391 -6.25 19.34 -1.52
C VAL A 391 -5.57 19.39 -2.87
N ALA A 392 -5.78 20.48 -3.59
CA ALA A 392 -5.15 20.69 -4.87
C ALA A 392 -3.64 20.65 -4.61
N PRO A 393 -2.87 19.86 -5.41
CA PRO A 393 -1.43 19.85 -5.26
C PRO A 393 -0.90 21.29 -5.41
N PRO A 394 0.15 21.67 -4.67
CA PRO A 394 0.73 22.99 -4.80
C PRO A 394 1.04 23.27 -6.27
N LYS A 395 0.58 24.42 -6.78
CA LYS A 395 0.88 24.97 -8.11
C LYS A 395 2.38 25.15 -8.25
N SER A 396 3.08 24.07 -8.54
CA SER A 396 4.49 24.05 -8.86
C SER A 396 4.66 23.24 -10.12
N SER A 397 5.63 23.64 -10.94
CA SER A 397 6.02 23.05 -12.23
C SER A 397 6.60 21.63 -12.11
N ARG A 398 6.10 20.82 -11.17
CA ARG A 398 6.51 19.42 -11.02
C ARG A 398 5.90 18.61 -12.17
N THR A 399 6.74 17.81 -12.80
CA THR A 399 6.37 16.90 -13.90
C THR A 399 5.48 15.74 -13.45
N HIS A 400 5.24 15.58 -12.15
CA HIS A 400 4.38 14.55 -11.57
C HIS A 400 3.65 15.08 -10.33
N ILE A 401 2.41 14.60 -10.12
CA ILE A 401 1.56 14.86 -8.97
C ILE A 401 1.61 13.63 -8.05
N SER A 402 1.73 13.83 -6.74
CA SER A 402 1.53 12.77 -5.75
C SER A 402 0.21 12.98 -5.06
N TRP A 403 -0.64 11.97 -5.06
CA TRP A 403 -1.98 11.99 -4.47
C TRP A 403 -2.02 11.40 -3.07
N LEU A 404 -1.14 10.44 -2.79
CA LEU A 404 -1.10 9.73 -1.52
C LEU A 404 -0.13 10.39 -0.56
N TYR A 405 -0.51 10.40 0.72
CA TYR A 405 0.25 11.07 1.77
C TYR A 405 1.51 10.28 2.16
N CYS A 406 2.62 11.00 2.35
CA CYS A 406 3.88 10.51 2.88
C CYS A 406 4.32 11.40 4.05
N ASP A 407 4.67 10.80 5.19
CA ASP A 407 5.07 11.54 6.39
C ASP A 407 6.45 12.18 6.22
N ASP A 408 7.40 11.41 5.70
CA ASP A 408 8.80 11.82 5.64
C ASP A 408 9.54 11.19 4.47
N ASP A 409 10.35 12.02 3.80
CA ASP A 409 11.31 11.59 2.78
C ASP A 409 12.74 11.67 3.34
N TYR A 410 13.43 10.54 3.36
CA TYR A 410 14.84 10.47 3.74
C TYR A 410 15.71 9.91 2.63
N LYS A 411 16.98 10.34 2.62
CA LYS A 411 18.04 9.65 1.89
C LYS A 411 18.62 8.59 2.80
N LEU A 412 18.76 7.37 2.30
CA LEU A 412 19.36 6.27 3.05
C LEU A 412 20.88 6.32 2.88
N CYS A 413 21.60 6.49 3.99
CA CYS A 413 23.06 6.65 4.02
C CYS A 413 23.75 5.44 4.67
N THR A 414 24.99 5.18 4.26
CA THR A 414 25.83 4.09 4.78
C THR A 414 26.89 4.65 5.74
N GLY A 415 26.44 5.18 6.88
CA GLY A 415 27.31 5.69 7.96
C GLY A 415 27.25 7.21 8.17
N GLU A 416 28.12 7.70 9.05
CA GLU A 416 28.29 9.14 9.37
C GLU A 416 28.98 9.87 8.21
N ASP A 417 28.26 10.03 7.10
CA ASP A 417 28.72 10.80 5.95
C ASP A 417 28.62 12.30 6.29
N GLY A 418 29.69 12.86 6.88
CA GLY A 418 29.81 14.26 7.31
C GLY A 418 29.74 15.34 6.22
N GLY A 419 29.25 15.02 5.02
CA GLY A 419 29.14 15.94 3.89
C GLY A 419 27.70 16.19 3.38
N CYS A 420 26.70 15.46 3.88
CA CYS A 420 25.31 15.75 3.54
C CYS A 420 24.67 16.65 4.60
N LEU A 421 23.84 17.61 4.18
CA LEU A 421 22.99 18.38 5.09
C LEU A 421 22.27 17.40 6.05
N PRO A 422 22.52 17.46 7.38
CA PRO A 422 22.11 16.41 8.31
C PRO A 422 20.59 16.17 8.38
N SER A 423 19.79 17.14 7.94
CA SER A 423 18.36 17.18 8.23
C SER A 423 17.50 16.17 7.47
N ARG A 424 18.01 15.50 6.42
CA ARG A 424 17.23 14.52 5.62
C ARG A 424 17.99 13.25 5.21
N CYS A 425 19.05 12.91 5.93
CA CYS A 425 19.77 11.65 5.74
C CYS A 425 19.55 10.76 6.97
N GLN A 426 19.26 9.48 6.74
CA GLN A 426 19.14 8.49 7.82
C GLN A 426 20.10 7.33 7.59
N SER A 427 20.84 7.00 8.65
CA SER A 427 21.64 5.79 8.76
C SER A 427 20.81 4.65 9.34
N THR A 428 21.37 3.43 9.30
CA THR A 428 20.78 2.27 10.00
C THR A 428 20.61 2.53 11.49
N SER A 429 21.50 3.33 12.09
CA SER A 429 21.40 3.70 13.51
C SER A 429 20.19 4.61 13.79
N ASP A 430 19.82 5.48 12.86
CA ASP A 430 18.67 6.39 12.97
C ASP A 430 17.35 5.62 12.81
N ILE A 431 17.31 4.65 11.90
CA ILE A 431 16.18 3.74 11.77
C ILE A 431 16.00 2.95 13.07
N ASN A 432 17.08 2.36 13.61
CA ASN A 432 17.06 1.65 14.89
C ASN A 432 16.65 2.54 16.08
N ARG A 433 16.99 3.83 16.04
CA ARG A 433 16.55 4.80 17.05
C ARG A 433 15.05 5.05 16.93
N SER A 434 14.54 5.18 15.71
CA SER A 434 13.11 5.38 15.44
C SER A 434 12.30 4.16 15.89
N LEU A 435 12.77 2.94 15.63
CA LEU A 435 12.10 1.71 16.08
C LEU A 435 11.98 1.64 17.61
N ARG A 436 13.04 2.02 18.33
CA ARG A 436 13.05 2.01 19.81
C ARG A 436 12.09 3.02 20.43
N ARG A 437 11.76 4.11 19.72
CA ARG A 437 10.89 5.17 20.24
C ARG A 437 9.39 4.83 20.20
N LYS A 438 8.99 3.63 19.74
CA LYS A 438 7.57 3.23 19.58
C LYS A 438 6.75 4.36 18.94
N VAL A 439 7.27 4.89 17.83
CA VAL A 439 6.65 6.01 17.13
C VAL A 439 5.27 5.58 16.61
N GLN A 440 4.33 6.51 16.50
CA GLN A 440 3.09 6.30 15.75
C GLN A 440 3.40 5.82 14.32
N THR A 441 2.42 5.19 13.67
CA THR A 441 2.52 4.77 12.26
C THR A 441 3.03 5.94 11.41
N ARG A 442 4.15 5.73 10.72
CA ARG A 442 4.79 6.73 9.85
C ARG A 442 5.11 6.11 8.51
N ARG A 443 4.54 6.66 7.45
CA ARG A 443 4.79 6.34 6.04
C ARG A 443 6.08 7.01 5.61
N VAL A 444 7.21 6.31 5.76
CA VAL A 444 8.54 6.85 5.46
C VAL A 444 9.01 6.37 4.10
N PHE A 445 9.51 7.28 3.28
CA PHE A 445 10.06 6.98 1.96
C PHE A 445 11.58 7.18 1.97
N TYR A 446 12.32 6.10 1.71
CA TYR A 446 13.77 6.12 1.59
C TYR A 446 14.20 6.13 0.13
N THR A 447 15.03 7.10 -0.24
CA THR A 447 15.76 7.09 -1.50
C THR A 447 17.17 6.58 -1.26
N HIS A 448 17.53 5.47 -1.90
CA HIS A 448 18.89 4.98 -1.95
C HIS A 448 19.71 5.93 -2.81
N ARG A 449 20.67 6.61 -2.17
CA ARG A 449 21.68 7.37 -2.91
C ARG A 449 22.85 6.44 -3.24
N PRO A 450 23.43 6.53 -4.45
CA PRO A 450 24.82 6.13 -4.63
C PRO A 450 25.64 6.84 -3.55
N SER A 451 26.56 6.11 -2.91
CA SER A 451 27.35 6.62 -1.79
C SER A 451 27.93 8.00 -2.15
N CYS A 452 27.77 8.99 -1.28
CA CYS A 452 28.52 10.23 -1.46
C CYS A 452 30.01 9.87 -1.32
N HIS A 453 30.79 10.15 -2.37
CA HIS A 453 32.16 9.69 -2.51
C HIS A 453 32.99 9.95 -1.25
N VAL A 454 33.41 8.89 -0.58
CA VAL A 454 34.55 8.93 0.33
C VAL A 454 35.53 7.93 -0.23
N LYS A 455 36.69 8.40 -0.69
CA LYS A 455 37.82 7.55 -1.05
C LYS A 455 38.25 6.78 0.21
N LYS A 456 37.67 5.61 0.44
CA LYS A 456 38.21 4.63 1.39
C LYS A 456 38.83 3.53 0.56
N ASN A 457 40.14 3.36 0.70
CA ASN A 457 40.86 2.21 0.16
C ASN A 457 40.33 0.97 0.90
N VAL A 458 39.43 0.21 0.27
CA VAL A 458 38.99 -1.08 0.80
C VAL A 458 39.79 -2.15 0.09
N PHE A 459 40.62 -2.88 0.84
CA PHE A 459 41.28 -4.09 0.36
C PHE A 459 40.23 -5.20 0.26
N ILE A 460 40.00 -5.72 -0.95
CA ILE A 460 39.19 -6.91 -1.17
C ILE A 460 40.14 -8.11 -1.00
N PHE A 461 40.00 -8.84 0.10
CA PHE A 461 40.64 -10.15 0.21
C PHE A 461 39.77 -11.16 -0.54
N ALA A 462 40.23 -11.62 -1.69
CA ALA A 462 39.68 -12.81 -2.33
C ALA A 462 40.03 -14.01 -1.44
N SER A 463 39.03 -14.62 -0.81
CA SER A 463 39.21 -15.93 -0.19
C SER A 463 38.96 -16.99 -1.27
N ASP A 464 40.04 -17.52 -1.83
CA ASP A 464 39.99 -18.79 -2.56
C ASP A 464 39.87 -19.92 -1.54
N GLN A 465 38.67 -20.48 -1.36
CA GLN A 465 38.44 -21.84 -0.86
C GLN A 465 37.21 -22.46 -1.52
#